data_AF-A0AAE9N7W5-F1
#
_entry.id   AF-A0AAE9N7W5-F1
#
_cell.length_a   1.000
_cell.length_b   1.000
_cell.length_c   1.000
_cell.angle_alpha   90.00
_cell.angle_beta   90.00
_cell.angle_gamma   90.00
#
_symmetry.space_group_name_H-M   'P 1'
#
loop_
_entity.id
_entity.type
_entity.pdbx_description
1 polymer ?
#
loop_
_entity_poly.entity_id
_entity_poly.type
_entity_poly.pdbx_seq_one_letter_code
_entity_poly.pdbx_strand_id
1 'polypeptide(L)'
;MKHITCIDDLRALHKRRVPKAFFDYCDRGSYAEETLRANREDMQAIKFRQRILVDVSRRDTSTTILGEPSTMPLILAPVGLLGMQHGDGEIHACRAAQAAGIPFTQSTMSICSIEDIAASVEKPFWFQLYVMKDRGFIKELIQRAIAAKCSALVLTVDLQVIGQRHADIKNGMTVPPEWSLSKLLDFASKPSWVSGVLQGKRRTFGNIAGHVKNTEDLNRLAEWTASQFDTSLSWKDVEWVRSIWPGKLIIKGILDVEDAEEAAKTGAQALVVSNHGGRQLDGAPSSIEVLPEIADAVGEKMEIMFDGGIRSGQDVMRALALGAKSCMIGRAYAYGLGAGGQAGVAKAIDIIQKELLTTMGLCGVNRIDEIDDHIIAM
;
A
#
# COMPACT_ATOMS: atom_id res chain seq x y z
N MET A 1 6.85 -21.75 -6.53
CA MET A 1 6.28 -20.77 -7.48
C MET A 1 6.62 -21.09 -8.94
N LYS A 2 6.56 -22.36 -9.36
CA LYS A 2 6.70 -22.68 -10.79
C LYS A 2 5.42 -22.22 -11.51
N HIS A 3 5.54 -21.67 -12.72
CA HIS A 3 4.43 -21.19 -13.56
C HIS A 3 3.63 -19.99 -13.05
N ILE A 4 4.22 -19.13 -12.22
CA ILE A 4 3.62 -17.83 -11.88
C ILE A 4 4.11 -16.79 -12.88
N THR A 5 3.19 -16.30 -13.70
CA THR A 5 3.48 -15.42 -14.83
C THR A 5 2.95 -14.00 -14.62
N CYS A 6 1.85 -13.85 -13.88
CA CYS A 6 1.26 -12.54 -13.59
C CYS A 6 0.81 -12.43 -12.12
N ILE A 7 0.37 -11.24 -11.70
CA ILE A 7 -0.14 -11.00 -10.35
C ILE A 7 -1.43 -11.78 -10.07
N ASP A 8 -2.28 -12.03 -11.07
CA ASP A 8 -3.52 -12.78 -10.90
C ASP A 8 -3.26 -14.27 -10.56
N ASP A 9 -2.14 -14.85 -11.01
CA ASP A 9 -1.71 -16.19 -10.57
C ASP A 9 -1.39 -16.21 -9.06
N LEU A 10 -0.73 -15.16 -8.56
CA LEU A 10 -0.46 -15.01 -7.12
C LEU A 10 -1.76 -14.81 -6.34
N ARG A 11 -2.71 -14.02 -6.88
CA ARG A 11 -4.04 -13.84 -6.28
C ARG A 11 -4.79 -15.17 -6.15
N ALA A 12 -4.76 -16.02 -7.19
CA ALA A 12 -5.39 -17.33 -7.15
C ALA A 12 -4.75 -18.25 -6.09
N LEU A 13 -3.42 -18.24 -5.97
CA LEU A 13 -2.71 -18.98 -4.93
C LEU A 13 -3.01 -18.46 -3.52
N HIS A 14 -3.05 -17.14 -3.35
CA HIS A 14 -3.40 -16.47 -2.10
C HIS A 14 -4.78 -16.92 -1.62
N LYS A 15 -5.79 -16.84 -2.49
CA LYS A 15 -7.16 -17.32 -2.20
C LYS A 15 -7.21 -18.78 -1.76
N ARG A 16 -6.35 -19.63 -2.32
CA ARG A 16 -6.29 -21.04 -1.95
C ARG A 16 -5.61 -21.27 -0.61
N ARG A 17 -4.66 -20.43 -0.20
CA ARG A 17 -3.76 -20.66 0.94
C ARG A 17 -4.18 -19.95 2.22
N VAL A 18 -4.90 -18.84 2.11
CA VAL A 18 -5.33 -18.02 3.23
C VAL A 18 -6.83 -18.22 3.50
N PRO A 19 -7.28 -18.24 4.77
CA PRO A 19 -8.70 -18.28 5.09
C PRO A 19 -9.47 -17.15 4.40
N LYS A 20 -10.70 -17.44 4.00
CA LYS A 20 -11.56 -16.55 3.23
C LYS A 20 -11.71 -15.17 3.86
N ALA A 21 -11.85 -15.10 5.19
CA ALA A 21 -12.00 -13.82 5.91
C ALA A 21 -10.81 -12.89 5.65
N PHE A 22 -9.58 -13.38 5.78
CA PHE A 22 -8.37 -12.59 5.57
C PHE A 22 -8.04 -12.36 4.09
N PHE A 23 -8.36 -13.33 3.23
CA PHE A 23 -8.24 -13.12 1.78
C PHE A 23 -9.17 -11.99 1.31
N ASP A 24 -10.47 -12.06 1.66
CA ASP A 24 -11.45 -11.06 1.27
C ASP A 24 -11.16 -9.70 1.91
N TYR A 25 -10.67 -9.65 3.16
CA TYR A 25 -10.20 -8.40 3.79
C TYR A 25 -9.24 -7.65 2.88
N CYS A 26 -8.29 -8.37 2.27
CA CYS A 26 -7.30 -7.81 1.37
C CYS A 26 -7.89 -7.55 -0.02
N ASP A 27 -8.68 -8.48 -0.55
CA ASP A 27 -9.12 -8.48 -1.95
C ASP A 27 -10.22 -7.44 -2.23
N ARG A 28 -11.11 -7.21 -1.27
CA ARG A 28 -12.39 -6.50 -1.46
C ARG A 28 -12.31 -4.99 -1.23
N GLY A 29 -13.35 -4.31 -1.69
CA GLY A 29 -13.55 -2.86 -1.62
C GLY A 29 -14.76 -2.48 -0.77
N SER A 30 -15.11 -1.20 -0.82
CA SER A 30 -16.31 -0.66 -0.17
C SER A 30 -17.57 -0.91 -1.00
N TYR A 31 -18.72 -1.00 -0.33
CA TYR A 31 -20.06 -0.99 -0.92
C TYR A 31 -20.26 -1.90 -2.16
N ALA A 32 -20.45 -1.31 -3.33
CA ALA A 32 -20.71 -1.99 -4.61
C ALA A 32 -19.40 -2.31 -5.38
N GLU A 33 -18.26 -1.91 -4.83
CA GLU A 33 -16.92 -2.09 -5.39
C GLU A 33 -16.74 -1.43 -6.77
N GLU A 34 -17.46 -0.34 -7.03
CA GLU A 34 -17.40 0.43 -8.28
C GLU A 34 -16.01 1.07 -8.47
N THR A 35 -15.55 1.84 -7.49
CA THR A 35 -14.23 2.49 -7.54
C THR A 35 -13.10 1.45 -7.54
N LEU A 36 -13.31 0.28 -6.91
CA LEU A 36 -12.35 -0.83 -6.98
C LEU A 36 -12.18 -1.37 -8.42
N ARG A 37 -13.27 -1.49 -9.17
CA ARG A 37 -13.24 -1.93 -10.58
C ARG A 37 -12.67 -0.83 -11.48
N ALA A 38 -13.17 0.41 -11.33
CA ALA A 38 -12.72 1.58 -12.09
C ALA A 38 -11.19 1.76 -12.02
N ASN A 39 -10.60 1.59 -10.83
CA ASN A 39 -9.15 1.59 -10.63
C ASN A 39 -8.35 0.69 -11.58
N ARG A 40 -8.92 -0.42 -12.07
CA ARG A 40 -8.28 -1.28 -13.08
C ARG A 40 -8.73 -0.94 -14.50
N GLU A 41 -10.03 -0.73 -14.68
CA GLU A 41 -10.65 -0.52 -16.00
C GLU A 41 -10.10 0.75 -16.65
N ASP A 42 -9.98 1.85 -15.90
CA ASP A 42 -9.51 3.14 -16.42
C ASP A 42 -8.02 3.09 -16.78
N MET A 43 -7.20 2.39 -15.98
CA MET A 43 -5.82 2.12 -16.35
C MET A 43 -5.75 1.33 -17.66
N GLN A 44 -6.59 0.30 -17.84
CA GLN A 44 -6.58 -0.51 -19.05
C GLN A 44 -7.11 0.22 -20.28
N ALA A 45 -7.95 1.24 -20.10
CA ALA A 45 -8.44 2.10 -21.17
C ALA A 45 -7.29 2.88 -21.83
N ILE A 46 -6.31 3.32 -21.04
CA ILE A 46 -5.10 4.02 -21.53
C ILE A 46 -4.22 3.07 -22.36
N LYS A 47 -4.06 3.38 -23.64
CA LYS A 47 -3.30 2.56 -24.61
C LYS A 47 -1.91 3.13 -24.83
N PHE A 48 -0.96 2.25 -25.15
CA PHE A 48 0.41 2.66 -25.46
C PHE A 48 0.61 2.92 -26.95
N ARG A 49 1.43 3.92 -27.24
CA ARG A 49 1.97 4.18 -28.56
C ARG A 49 3.25 3.36 -28.76
N GLN A 50 3.15 2.31 -29.56
CA GLN A 50 4.29 1.49 -29.92
C GLN A 50 5.31 2.27 -30.75
N ARG A 51 6.61 2.05 -30.50
CA ARG A 51 7.72 2.59 -31.31
C ARG A 51 8.61 1.46 -31.79
N ILE A 52 8.92 1.46 -33.08
CA ILE A 52 9.76 0.44 -33.72
C ILE A 52 11.09 1.04 -34.16
N LEU A 53 12.11 0.19 -34.36
CA LEU A 53 13.45 0.58 -34.81
C LEU A 53 14.15 1.61 -33.91
N VAL A 54 13.87 1.56 -32.60
CA VAL A 54 14.60 2.31 -31.56
C VAL A 54 15.55 1.37 -30.84
N ASP A 55 16.80 1.78 -30.60
CA ASP A 55 17.73 0.97 -29.80
C ASP A 55 17.27 0.96 -28.34
N VAL A 56 16.87 -0.22 -27.87
CA VAL A 56 16.40 -0.45 -26.50
C VAL A 56 17.30 -1.46 -25.77
N SER A 57 18.57 -1.57 -26.15
CA SER A 57 19.51 -2.54 -25.58
C SER A 57 19.94 -2.25 -24.14
N ARG A 58 19.68 -1.03 -23.63
CA ARG A 58 20.17 -0.55 -22.33
C ARG A 58 19.06 -0.12 -21.38
N ARG A 59 17.90 -0.76 -21.46
CA ARG A 59 16.76 -0.46 -20.59
C ARG A 59 17.13 -0.59 -19.11
N ASP A 60 16.79 0.44 -18.35
CA ASP A 60 17.04 0.54 -16.92
C ASP A 60 15.80 1.11 -16.21
N THR A 61 15.34 0.42 -15.18
CA THR A 61 14.22 0.89 -14.36
C THR A 61 14.67 1.76 -13.19
N SER A 62 15.97 1.91 -12.95
CA SER A 62 16.48 2.67 -11.81
C SER A 62 16.03 4.13 -11.82
N THR A 63 15.79 4.69 -10.64
CA THR A 63 15.32 6.05 -10.44
C THR A 63 15.64 6.54 -9.02
N THR A 64 15.12 7.70 -8.65
CA THR A 64 15.13 8.21 -7.27
C THR A 64 13.72 8.34 -6.74
N ILE A 65 13.51 8.01 -5.46
CA ILE A 65 12.27 8.22 -4.73
C ILE A 65 12.60 9.03 -3.48
N LEU A 66 12.02 10.23 -3.34
CA LEU A 66 12.36 11.22 -2.33
C LEU A 66 13.87 11.50 -2.24
N GLY A 67 14.53 11.60 -3.40
CA GLY A 67 15.97 11.80 -3.52
C GLY A 67 16.86 10.59 -3.16
N GLU A 68 16.29 9.44 -2.76
CA GLU A 68 17.07 8.22 -2.51
C GLU A 68 17.08 7.32 -3.74
N PRO A 69 18.20 6.61 -4.04
CA PRO A 69 18.23 5.63 -5.12
C PRO A 69 17.22 4.50 -4.93
N SER A 70 16.53 4.14 -6.02
CA SER A 70 15.61 3.00 -6.10
C SER A 70 15.86 2.22 -7.40
N THR A 71 15.75 0.89 -7.35
CA THR A 71 15.99 0.03 -8.53
C THR A 71 14.84 0.06 -9.55
N MET A 72 13.66 0.50 -9.11
CA MET A 72 12.48 0.72 -9.92
C MET A 72 11.56 1.76 -9.28
N PRO A 73 10.65 2.42 -10.02
CA PRO A 73 9.72 3.43 -9.50
C PRO A 73 8.55 2.80 -8.72
N LEU A 74 8.85 1.91 -7.77
CA LEU A 74 7.87 1.09 -7.05
C LEU A 74 8.10 1.15 -5.55
N ILE A 75 7.03 1.16 -4.77
CA ILE A 75 7.00 1.13 -3.31
C ILE A 75 6.00 0.06 -2.88
N LEU A 76 6.29 -0.68 -1.80
CA LEU A 76 5.27 -1.51 -1.17
C LEU A 76 4.39 -0.64 -0.26
N ALA A 77 3.13 -0.45 -0.66
CA ALA A 77 2.14 0.39 0.03
C ALA A 77 1.81 -0.14 1.43
N PRO A 78 1.37 0.73 2.36
CA PRO A 78 0.90 0.29 3.67
C PRO A 78 -0.37 -0.55 3.52
N VAL A 79 -0.31 -1.79 4.02
CA VAL A 79 -1.45 -2.71 4.11
C VAL A 79 -1.54 -3.19 5.55
N GLY A 80 -2.69 -3.00 6.19
CA GLY A 80 -2.95 -3.53 7.53
C GLY A 80 -3.07 -5.06 7.52
N LEU A 81 -2.86 -5.68 8.67
CA LEU A 81 -3.06 -7.12 8.88
C LEU A 81 -2.23 -8.05 7.96
N LEU A 82 -1.02 -7.66 7.52
CA LEU A 82 -0.20 -8.54 6.68
C LEU A 82 0.21 -9.81 7.43
N GLY A 83 0.41 -9.74 8.75
CA GLY A 83 0.62 -10.92 9.60
C GLY A 83 -0.52 -11.95 9.57
N MET A 84 -1.73 -11.56 9.12
CA MET A 84 -2.85 -12.48 8.89
C MET A 84 -2.91 -13.02 7.45
N GLN A 85 -2.12 -12.49 6.53
CA GLN A 85 -1.93 -13.06 5.19
C GLN A 85 -0.86 -14.15 5.21
N HIS A 86 0.19 -13.92 6.02
CA HIS A 86 1.26 -14.87 6.31
C HIS A 86 1.87 -14.48 7.66
N GLY A 87 2.19 -15.44 8.53
CA GLY A 87 2.87 -15.14 9.80
C GLY A 87 4.11 -14.27 9.59
N ASP A 88 4.29 -13.25 10.43
CA ASP A 88 5.33 -12.21 10.31
C ASP A 88 5.35 -11.48 8.96
N GLY A 89 4.16 -11.32 8.36
CA GLY A 89 3.98 -10.85 7.00
C GLY A 89 4.63 -9.51 6.68
N GLU A 90 4.57 -8.54 7.59
CA GLU A 90 5.22 -7.23 7.43
C GLU A 90 6.75 -7.36 7.35
N ILE A 91 7.35 -8.22 8.17
CA ILE A 91 8.81 -8.48 8.15
C ILE A 91 9.21 -9.10 6.81
N HIS A 92 8.46 -10.09 6.34
CA HIS A 92 8.70 -10.72 5.05
C HIS A 92 8.58 -9.75 3.86
N ALA A 93 7.57 -8.87 3.89
CA ALA A 93 7.39 -7.84 2.87
C ALA A 93 8.54 -6.83 2.89
N CYS A 94 8.94 -6.34 4.07
CA CYS A 94 10.05 -5.41 4.22
C CYS A 94 11.38 -6.00 3.72
N ARG A 95 11.68 -7.26 4.07
CA ARG A 95 12.88 -7.95 3.57
C ARG A 95 12.89 -8.12 2.06
N ALA A 96 11.74 -8.46 1.47
CA ALA A 96 11.63 -8.55 0.00
C ALA A 96 11.85 -7.19 -0.67
N ALA A 97 11.30 -6.11 -0.11
CA ALA A 97 11.52 -4.74 -0.62
C ALA A 97 12.99 -4.33 -0.53
N GLN A 98 13.66 -4.58 0.60
CA GLN A 98 15.08 -4.28 0.77
C GLN A 98 15.97 -5.06 -0.18
N ALA A 99 15.67 -6.36 -0.39
CA ALA A 99 16.37 -7.20 -1.34
C ALA A 99 16.17 -6.73 -2.80
N ALA A 100 14.99 -6.21 -3.12
CA ALA A 100 14.70 -5.62 -4.42
C ALA A 100 15.28 -4.20 -4.56
N GLY A 101 15.67 -3.54 -3.48
CA GLY A 101 16.17 -2.16 -3.51
C GLY A 101 15.07 -1.12 -3.69
N ILE A 102 13.88 -1.37 -3.14
CA ILE A 102 12.73 -0.45 -3.17
C ILE A 102 12.19 -0.15 -1.76
N PRO A 103 11.47 0.96 -1.54
CA PRO A 103 10.90 1.26 -0.23
C PRO A 103 9.75 0.33 0.18
N PHE A 104 9.62 0.11 1.49
CA PHE A 104 8.47 -0.54 2.12
C PHE A 104 7.83 0.42 3.13
N THR A 105 6.50 0.49 3.13
CA THR A 105 5.73 1.30 4.07
C THR A 105 4.92 0.40 5.00
N GLN A 106 5.24 0.43 6.30
CA GLN A 106 4.47 -0.28 7.32
C GLN A 106 3.16 0.47 7.62
N SER A 107 2.03 -0.23 7.76
CA SER A 107 0.79 0.37 8.27
C SER A 107 0.80 0.55 9.79
N THR A 108 0.11 1.58 10.30
CA THR A 108 -0.26 1.67 11.72
C THR A 108 -1.01 0.40 12.17
N MET A 109 -1.86 -0.17 11.32
CA MET A 109 -2.69 -1.36 11.57
C MET A 109 -1.97 -2.69 11.26
N SER A 110 -0.68 -2.76 11.56
CA SER A 110 0.16 -3.95 11.34
C SER A 110 0.13 -4.93 12.50
N ILE A 111 0.33 -6.22 12.20
CA ILE A 111 0.50 -7.27 13.22
C ILE A 111 1.88 -7.17 13.87
N CYS A 112 2.95 -7.07 13.07
CA CYS A 112 4.28 -6.74 13.58
C CYS A 112 4.33 -5.28 14.04
N SER A 113 5.01 -5.01 15.17
CA SER A 113 5.26 -3.63 15.61
C SER A 113 6.37 -2.96 14.79
N ILE A 114 6.48 -1.63 14.87
CA ILE A 114 7.61 -0.86 14.30
C ILE A 114 8.95 -1.49 14.74
N GLU A 115 9.07 -1.82 16.03
CA GLU A 115 10.29 -2.38 16.63
C GLU A 115 10.58 -3.81 16.14
N ASP A 116 9.55 -4.62 15.92
CA ASP A 116 9.74 -5.98 15.40
C ASP A 116 10.35 -5.95 14.00
N ILE A 117 9.89 -5.04 13.15
CA ILE A 117 10.42 -4.87 11.80
C ILE A 117 11.84 -4.30 11.88
N ALA A 118 12.04 -3.22 12.65
CA ALA A 118 13.35 -2.59 12.81
C ALA A 118 14.42 -3.55 13.34
N ALA A 119 14.07 -4.48 14.22
CA ALA A 119 14.98 -5.52 14.71
C ALA A 119 15.26 -6.64 13.69
N SER A 120 14.45 -6.72 12.62
CA SER A 120 14.48 -7.83 11.65
C SER A 120 15.08 -7.45 10.30
N VAL A 121 15.46 -6.18 10.10
CA VAL A 121 15.95 -5.62 8.84
C VAL A 121 17.11 -4.66 9.08
N GLU A 122 17.91 -4.39 8.04
CA GLU A 122 19.12 -3.57 8.15
C GLU A 122 18.89 -2.11 7.76
N LYS A 123 18.05 -1.87 6.74
CA LYS A 123 17.76 -0.53 6.25
C LYS A 123 16.50 0.06 6.89
N PRO A 124 16.40 1.40 7.02
CA PRO A 124 15.16 2.08 7.33
C PRO A 124 14.00 1.69 6.41
N PHE A 125 12.78 1.79 6.94
CA PHE A 125 11.53 1.66 6.19
C PHE A 125 10.62 2.86 6.48
N TRP A 126 9.51 2.98 5.76
CA TRP A 126 8.56 4.07 5.96
C TRP A 126 7.46 3.64 6.92
N PHE A 127 6.92 4.58 7.68
CA PHE A 127 5.79 4.32 8.59
C PHE A 127 4.56 5.10 8.15
N GLN A 128 3.44 4.42 7.96
CA GLN A 128 2.15 5.05 7.70
C GLN A 128 1.41 5.31 9.01
N LEU A 129 0.93 6.54 9.18
CA LEU A 129 0.22 7.02 10.35
C LEU A 129 -1.24 7.34 10.00
N TYR A 130 -2.17 6.83 10.83
CA TYR A 130 -3.53 7.36 10.91
C TYR A 130 -3.61 8.41 12.02
N VAL A 131 -4.25 9.54 11.74
CA VAL A 131 -4.56 10.50 12.80
C VAL A 131 -5.80 10.03 13.56
N MET A 132 -5.56 9.59 14.78
CA MET A 132 -6.56 9.13 15.73
C MET A 132 -6.97 10.24 16.71
N LYS A 133 -8.04 10.02 17.48
CA LYS A 133 -8.49 10.97 18.51
C LYS A 133 -7.47 11.10 19.65
N ASP A 134 -6.84 9.99 20.05
CA ASP A 134 -5.80 10.00 21.06
C ASP A 134 -4.49 10.61 20.54
N ARG A 135 -4.34 11.93 20.71
CA ARG A 135 -3.13 12.67 20.30
C ARG A 135 -1.88 12.28 21.09
N GLY A 136 -2.05 11.78 22.31
CA GLY A 136 -0.94 11.24 23.11
C GLY A 136 -0.37 9.99 22.46
N PHE A 137 -1.25 9.06 22.06
CA PHE A 137 -0.88 7.84 21.34
C PHE A 137 -0.17 8.14 20.02
N ILE A 138 -0.69 9.08 19.22
CA ILE A 138 -0.07 9.44 17.94
C ILE A 138 1.33 9.99 18.16
N LYS A 139 1.51 10.88 19.15
CA LYS A 139 2.82 11.42 19.49
C LYS A 139 3.78 10.29 19.86
N GLU A 140 3.33 9.30 20.64
CA GLU A 140 4.12 8.11 20.96
C GLU A 140 4.47 7.28 19.72
N LEU A 141 3.51 7.03 18.81
CA LEU A 141 3.77 6.32 17.56
C LEU A 141 4.81 7.05 16.69
N ILE A 142 4.71 8.37 16.58
CA ILE A 142 5.71 9.18 15.86
C ILE A 142 7.08 9.05 16.54
N GLN A 143 7.15 9.12 17.87
CA GLN A 143 8.40 8.95 18.62
C GLN A 143 9.01 7.56 18.43
N ARG A 144 8.18 6.51 18.40
CA ARG A 144 8.60 5.13 18.11
C ARG A 144 9.14 5.00 16.68
N ALA A 145 8.47 5.60 15.70
CA ALA A 145 8.96 5.65 14.32
C ALA A 145 10.31 6.39 14.21
N ILE A 146 10.50 7.49 14.94
CA ILE A 146 11.79 8.21 15.02
C ILE A 146 12.86 7.31 15.65
N ALA A 147 12.57 6.67 16.78
CA ALA A 147 13.50 5.79 17.48
C ALA A 147 13.92 4.58 16.64
N ALA A 148 12.99 4.03 15.85
CA ALA A 148 13.23 2.97 14.88
C ALA A 148 13.92 3.47 13.59
N LYS A 149 14.19 4.78 13.49
CA LYS A 149 14.82 5.43 12.34
C LYS A 149 14.06 5.23 11.04
N CYS A 150 12.72 5.20 11.09
CA CYS A 150 11.91 5.21 9.88
C CYS A 150 12.31 6.42 9.01
N SER A 151 12.50 6.21 7.70
CA SER A 151 13.07 7.25 6.83
C SER A 151 12.02 8.24 6.30
N ALA A 152 10.74 7.87 6.34
CA ALA A 152 9.62 8.73 5.98
C ALA A 152 8.37 8.39 6.80
N LEU A 153 7.51 9.39 6.98
CA LEU A 153 6.18 9.25 7.56
C LEU A 153 5.13 9.46 6.46
N VAL A 154 4.20 8.52 6.32
CA VAL A 154 3.11 8.58 5.36
C VAL A 154 1.82 8.88 6.11
N LEU A 155 1.34 10.11 6.06
CA LEU A 155 0.12 10.53 6.74
C LEU A 155 -1.09 10.22 5.86
N THR A 156 -1.97 9.33 6.33
CA THR A 156 -3.18 8.96 5.57
C THR A 156 -4.35 9.85 5.99
N VAL A 157 -4.94 10.56 5.03
CA VAL A 157 -5.97 11.58 5.27
C VAL A 157 -7.38 11.19 4.78
N ASP A 158 -7.51 10.10 4.03
CA ASP A 158 -8.77 9.62 3.41
C ASP A 158 -9.61 8.67 4.31
N LEU A 159 -9.34 8.65 5.62
CA LEU A 159 -9.91 7.67 6.56
C LEU A 159 -10.55 8.29 7.81
N GLN A 160 -11.04 9.52 7.71
CA GLN A 160 -11.82 10.18 8.77
C GLN A 160 -13.11 9.41 9.10
N VAL A 161 -13.74 8.86 8.06
CA VAL A 161 -14.91 7.98 8.14
C VAL A 161 -14.55 6.66 7.45
N ILE A 162 -14.82 5.53 8.09
CA ILE A 162 -14.50 4.23 7.51
C ILE A 162 -15.56 3.84 6.48
N GLY A 163 -15.15 3.55 5.25
CA GLY A 163 -16.03 2.97 4.24
C GLY A 163 -16.49 1.57 4.63
N GLN A 164 -17.79 1.27 4.47
CA GLN A 164 -18.31 -0.05 4.78
C GLN A 164 -17.86 -1.07 3.72
N ARG A 165 -17.22 -2.15 4.17
CA ARG A 165 -16.84 -3.29 3.33
C ARG A 165 -17.76 -4.46 3.60
N HIS A 166 -18.66 -4.76 2.66
CA HIS A 166 -19.66 -5.83 2.82
C HIS A 166 -19.04 -7.21 3.07
N ALA A 167 -17.88 -7.48 2.47
CA ALA A 167 -17.19 -8.74 2.66
C ALA A 167 -16.72 -8.94 4.11
N ASP A 168 -16.26 -7.87 4.78
CA ASP A 168 -15.79 -7.94 6.15
C ASP A 168 -16.92 -8.34 7.11
N ILE A 169 -18.10 -7.73 6.94
CA ILE A 169 -19.31 -8.02 7.71
C ILE A 169 -19.76 -9.47 7.45
N LYS A 170 -19.87 -9.88 6.18
CA LYS A 170 -20.30 -11.24 5.81
C LYS A 170 -19.35 -12.33 6.30
N ASN A 171 -18.06 -12.00 6.42
CA ASN A 171 -17.05 -12.91 6.95
C ASN A 171 -16.95 -12.87 8.48
N GLY A 172 -17.74 -12.05 9.16
CA GLY A 172 -17.76 -11.92 10.63
C GLY A 172 -16.48 -11.32 11.19
N MET A 173 -15.80 -10.45 10.43
CA MET A 173 -14.71 -9.61 10.96
C MET A 173 -15.30 -8.40 11.71
N THR A 174 -16.23 -8.70 12.60
CA THR A 174 -16.88 -7.78 13.53
C THR A 174 -16.14 -7.82 14.87
N VAL A 175 -16.57 -6.95 15.78
CA VAL A 175 -16.10 -6.95 17.16
C VAL A 175 -17.32 -7.20 18.07
N PRO A 176 -17.41 -8.36 18.75
CA PRO A 176 -16.49 -9.51 18.66
C PRO A 176 -16.59 -10.27 17.33
N PRO A 177 -15.56 -11.05 16.94
CA PRO A 177 -15.61 -11.88 15.75
C PRO A 177 -16.69 -12.96 15.85
N GLU A 178 -17.48 -13.11 14.80
CA GLU A 178 -18.52 -14.14 14.75
C GLU A 178 -17.96 -15.47 14.26
N TRP A 179 -18.22 -16.55 14.99
CA TRP A 179 -17.81 -17.90 14.63
C TRP A 179 -18.97 -18.71 14.05
N SER A 180 -18.67 -19.54 13.05
CA SER A 180 -19.62 -20.50 12.47
C SER A 180 -18.87 -21.78 12.07
N LEU A 181 -19.60 -22.89 11.90
CA LEU A 181 -19.02 -24.15 11.46
C LEU A 181 -18.30 -24.00 10.11
N SER A 182 -18.84 -23.22 9.19
CA SER A 182 -18.22 -22.95 7.89
C SER A 182 -16.88 -22.22 8.02
N LYS A 183 -16.77 -21.26 8.95
CA LYS A 183 -15.51 -20.56 9.24
C LYS A 183 -14.48 -21.50 9.86
N LEU A 184 -14.88 -22.32 10.83
CA LEU A 184 -13.98 -23.31 11.43
C LEU A 184 -13.43 -24.30 10.39
N LEU A 185 -14.28 -24.79 9.48
CA LEU A 185 -13.87 -25.66 8.37
C LEU A 185 -12.94 -24.95 7.38
N ASP A 186 -13.18 -23.68 7.08
CA ASP A 186 -12.30 -22.89 6.22
C ASP A 186 -10.89 -22.79 6.81
N PHE A 187 -10.76 -22.43 8.10
CA PHE A 187 -9.47 -22.39 8.78
C PHE A 187 -8.80 -23.77 8.85
N ALA A 188 -9.56 -24.83 9.19
CA ALA A 188 -9.05 -26.20 9.24
C ALA A 188 -8.54 -26.68 7.87
N SER A 189 -9.11 -26.16 6.77
CA SER A 189 -8.65 -26.47 5.42
C SER A 189 -7.29 -25.83 5.05
N LYS A 190 -6.77 -24.91 5.88
CA LYS A 190 -5.52 -24.16 5.64
C LYS A 190 -4.44 -24.45 6.71
N PRO A 191 -3.99 -25.71 6.90
CA PRO A 191 -3.07 -26.06 7.98
C PRO A 191 -1.73 -25.32 7.91
N SER A 192 -1.19 -25.09 6.70
CA SER A 192 0.06 -24.33 6.54
C SER A 192 -0.08 -22.87 7.01
N TRP A 193 -1.25 -22.24 6.76
CA TRP A 193 -1.51 -20.89 7.23
C TRP A 193 -1.66 -20.86 8.75
N VAL A 194 -2.43 -21.79 9.32
CA VAL A 194 -2.61 -21.89 10.78
C VAL A 194 -1.26 -22.06 11.48
N SER A 195 -0.43 -22.98 10.99
CA SER A 195 0.92 -23.18 11.52
C SER A 195 1.76 -21.92 11.43
N GLY A 196 1.73 -21.22 10.28
CA GLY A 196 2.50 -19.99 10.09
C GLY A 196 2.10 -18.86 11.03
N VAL A 197 0.79 -18.62 11.20
CA VAL A 197 0.30 -17.57 12.12
C VAL A 197 0.56 -17.93 13.58
N LEU A 198 0.47 -19.22 13.96
CA LEU A 198 0.79 -19.64 15.32
C LEU A 198 2.28 -19.49 15.65
N GLN A 199 3.16 -19.69 14.67
CA GLN A 199 4.61 -19.50 14.81
C GLN A 199 5.04 -18.04 14.74
N GLY A 200 4.21 -17.17 14.15
CA GLY A 200 4.47 -15.73 14.08
C GLY A 200 4.58 -15.09 15.47
N LYS A 201 5.39 -14.03 15.55
CA LYS A 201 5.70 -13.35 16.82
C LYS A 201 4.46 -12.74 17.47
N ARG A 202 3.52 -12.24 16.67
CA ARG A 202 2.30 -11.57 17.11
C ARG A 202 1.07 -12.08 16.38
N ARG A 203 -0.08 -11.94 17.03
CA ARG A 203 -1.41 -12.24 16.47
C ARG A 203 -2.38 -11.06 16.59
N THR A 204 -1.92 -9.93 17.10
CA THR A 204 -2.68 -8.71 17.35
C THR A 204 -1.93 -7.52 16.78
N PHE A 205 -2.53 -6.34 16.79
CA PHE A 205 -1.90 -5.12 16.25
C PHE A 205 -0.68 -4.72 17.08
N GLY A 206 0.53 -5.06 16.65
CA GLY A 206 1.77 -4.83 17.41
C GLY A 206 2.08 -3.35 17.69
N ASN A 207 1.56 -2.43 16.88
CA ASN A 207 1.71 -1.00 17.13
C ASN A 207 0.76 -0.47 18.21
N ILE A 208 -0.38 -1.12 18.41
CA ILE A 208 -1.44 -0.67 19.33
C ILE A 208 -1.44 -1.48 20.64
N ALA A 209 -1.04 -2.77 20.56
CA ALA A 209 -0.97 -3.68 21.68
C ALA A 209 0.04 -3.16 22.73
N GLY A 210 -0.49 -2.63 23.84
CA GLY A 210 0.28 -2.06 24.95
C GLY A 210 -0.20 -0.67 25.36
N HIS A 211 -0.78 0.11 24.44
CA HIS A 211 -1.34 1.43 24.74
C HIS A 211 -2.73 1.34 25.39
N VAL A 212 -3.55 0.41 24.92
CA VAL A 212 -4.87 0.14 25.51
C VAL A 212 -4.68 -0.67 26.80
N LYS A 213 -4.99 -0.09 27.96
CA LYS A 213 -4.91 -0.80 29.25
C LYS A 213 -5.85 -2.02 29.25
N ASN A 214 -5.39 -3.15 29.80
CA ASN A 214 -6.07 -4.47 29.82
C ASN A 214 -6.21 -5.14 28.44
N THR A 215 -5.08 -5.32 27.75
CA THR A 215 -4.90 -5.91 26.40
C THR A 215 -5.27 -7.39 26.26
N GLU A 216 -5.72 -8.07 27.30
CA GLU A 216 -6.06 -9.50 27.24
C GLU A 216 -7.35 -9.77 26.43
N ASP A 217 -8.16 -8.73 26.18
CA ASP A 217 -9.37 -8.83 25.36
C ASP A 217 -9.17 -8.22 23.96
N LEU A 218 -9.02 -9.10 22.98
CA LEU A 218 -8.91 -8.76 21.55
C LEU A 218 -10.09 -7.92 21.06
N ASN A 219 -11.28 -8.09 21.67
CA ASN A 219 -12.46 -7.35 21.28
C ASN A 219 -12.33 -5.88 21.68
N ARG A 220 -11.82 -5.59 22.88
CA ARG A 220 -11.63 -4.21 23.34
C ARG A 220 -10.59 -3.45 22.53
N LEU A 221 -9.54 -4.12 22.06
CA LEU A 221 -8.56 -3.52 21.16
C LEU A 221 -9.20 -3.13 19.82
N ALA A 222 -10.07 -3.99 19.28
CA ALA A 222 -10.75 -3.73 18.02
C ALA A 222 -11.86 -2.67 18.15
N GLU A 223 -12.62 -2.66 19.24
CA GLU A 223 -13.57 -1.60 19.61
C GLU A 223 -12.88 -0.25 19.77
N TRP A 224 -11.78 -0.21 20.54
CA TRP A 224 -10.99 1.01 20.70
C TRP A 224 -10.54 1.52 19.34
N THR A 225 -9.96 0.64 18.50
CA THR A 225 -9.47 1.04 17.17
C THR A 225 -10.60 1.60 16.30
N ALA A 226 -11.78 0.98 16.30
CA ALA A 226 -12.94 1.49 15.56
C ALA A 226 -13.39 2.88 16.06
N SER A 227 -13.27 3.15 17.37
CA SER A 227 -13.66 4.44 17.96
C SER A 227 -12.64 5.57 17.76
N GLN A 228 -11.41 5.23 17.38
CA GLN A 228 -10.29 6.16 17.33
C GLN A 228 -10.21 7.03 16.08
N PHE A 229 -10.93 6.74 15.01
CA PHE A 229 -10.88 7.57 13.81
C PHE A 229 -11.47 8.96 14.09
N ASP A 230 -10.66 9.99 13.83
CA ASP A 230 -10.97 11.37 14.17
C ASP A 230 -11.65 12.09 12.99
N THR A 231 -12.96 12.30 13.10
CA THR A 231 -13.75 13.02 12.09
C THR A 231 -13.47 14.53 12.10
N SER A 232 -12.69 15.05 13.04
CA SER A 232 -12.29 16.46 13.11
C SER A 232 -10.94 16.75 12.45
N LEU A 233 -10.30 15.75 11.84
CA LEU A 233 -9.03 15.90 11.13
C LEU A 233 -9.11 17.02 10.10
N SER A 234 -8.07 17.85 10.04
CA SER A 234 -7.96 19.01 9.17
C SER A 234 -6.50 19.26 8.79
N TRP A 235 -6.25 20.23 7.91
CA TRP A 235 -4.88 20.65 7.55
C TRP A 235 -4.02 21.08 8.75
N LYS A 236 -4.63 21.60 9.82
CA LYS A 236 -3.91 21.94 11.08
C LYS A 236 -3.28 20.73 11.75
N ASP A 237 -3.85 19.55 11.57
CA ASP A 237 -3.30 18.32 12.12
C ASP A 237 -2.07 17.86 11.34
N VAL A 238 -2.00 18.17 10.05
CA VAL A 238 -0.80 17.94 9.24
C VAL A 238 0.34 18.81 9.76
N GLU A 239 0.08 20.09 10.05
CA GLU A 239 1.06 21.00 10.67
C GLU A 239 1.50 20.49 12.05
N TRP A 240 0.57 20.01 12.87
CA TRP A 240 0.89 19.42 14.17
C TRP A 240 1.77 18.18 14.05
N VAL A 241 1.45 17.25 13.15
CA VAL A 241 2.29 16.06 12.87
C VAL A 241 3.67 16.49 12.37
N ARG A 242 3.72 17.47 11.45
CA ARG A 242 4.96 18.04 10.93
C ARG A 242 5.84 18.67 12.01
N SER A 243 5.25 19.25 13.07
CA SER A 243 5.99 19.83 14.20
C SER A 243 6.69 18.79 15.08
N ILE A 244 6.25 17.52 15.03
CA ILE A 244 6.79 16.42 15.84
C ILE A 244 7.73 15.56 15.01
N TRP A 245 7.32 15.19 13.80
CA TRP A 245 8.13 14.41 12.88
C TRP A 245 9.22 15.29 12.28
N PRO A 246 10.51 14.90 12.28
CA PRO A 246 11.57 15.70 11.67
C PRO A 246 11.94 15.26 10.24
N GLY A 247 11.48 14.07 9.80
CA GLY A 247 11.92 13.46 8.53
C GLY A 247 11.09 13.84 7.30
N LYS A 248 11.19 13.03 6.24
CA LYS A 248 10.37 13.18 5.03
C LYS A 248 8.91 12.87 5.35
N LEU A 249 7.98 13.74 4.93
CA LEU A 249 6.54 13.60 5.13
C LEU A 249 5.85 13.42 3.78
N ILE A 250 4.93 12.45 3.72
CA ILE A 250 4.15 12.12 2.53
C ILE A 250 2.67 12.19 2.89
N ILE A 251 1.85 12.89 2.12
CA ILE A 251 0.40 12.97 2.34
C ILE A 251 -0.30 11.97 1.42
N LYS A 252 -1.03 10.99 1.97
CA LYS A 252 -1.68 9.92 1.21
C LYS A 252 -3.19 10.00 1.29
N GLY A 253 -3.84 9.91 0.13
CA GLY A 253 -5.31 9.89 0.01
C GLY A 253 -5.87 11.12 -0.70
N ILE A 254 -5.08 11.74 -1.58
CA ILE A 254 -5.49 12.93 -2.34
C ILE A 254 -6.20 12.45 -3.62
N LEU A 255 -7.35 13.05 -3.94
CA LEU A 255 -8.12 12.81 -5.16
C LEU A 255 -8.61 14.11 -5.83
N ASP A 256 -8.24 15.27 -5.28
CA ASP A 256 -8.71 16.57 -5.74
C ASP A 256 -7.53 17.55 -5.83
N VAL A 257 -7.58 18.45 -6.80
CA VAL A 257 -6.54 19.46 -7.05
C VAL A 257 -6.44 20.46 -5.89
N GLU A 258 -7.57 20.89 -5.31
CA GLU A 258 -7.58 21.84 -4.19
C GLU A 258 -6.84 21.25 -2.98
N ASP A 259 -7.09 19.99 -2.67
CA ASP A 259 -6.40 19.26 -1.60
C ASP A 259 -4.91 19.04 -1.91
N ALA A 260 -4.55 18.82 -3.18
CA ALA A 260 -3.17 18.72 -3.60
C ALA A 260 -2.41 20.05 -3.39
N GLU A 261 -3.04 21.17 -3.73
CA GLU A 261 -2.48 22.51 -3.50
C GLU A 261 -2.31 22.83 -2.02
N GLU A 262 -3.27 22.45 -1.17
CA GLU A 262 -3.12 22.55 0.29
C GLU A 262 -1.98 21.67 0.80
N ALA A 263 -1.87 20.42 0.33
CA ALA A 263 -0.76 19.54 0.70
C ALA A 263 0.60 20.15 0.39
N ALA A 264 0.75 20.83 -0.75
CA ALA A 264 1.98 21.52 -1.13
C ALA A 264 2.38 22.67 -0.17
N LYS A 265 1.41 23.26 0.55
CA LYS A 265 1.66 24.34 1.53
C LYS A 265 2.20 23.81 2.87
N THR A 266 2.10 22.51 3.14
CA THR A 266 2.44 21.90 4.43
C THR A 266 3.94 21.58 4.62
N GLY A 267 4.74 21.72 3.57
CA GLY A 267 6.16 21.30 3.56
C GLY A 267 6.36 19.78 3.49
N ALA A 268 5.32 19.02 3.12
CA ALA A 268 5.46 17.63 2.70
C ALA A 268 6.29 17.52 1.41
N GLN A 269 7.12 16.48 1.31
CA GLN A 269 7.99 16.26 0.15
C GLN A 269 7.28 15.51 -0.99
N ALA A 270 6.19 14.80 -0.67
CA ALA A 270 5.41 14.07 -1.64
C ALA A 270 3.96 13.91 -1.23
N LEU A 271 3.12 13.61 -2.21
CA LEU A 271 1.75 13.19 -2.01
C LEU A 271 1.48 11.89 -2.74
N VAL A 272 0.41 11.20 -2.36
CA VAL A 272 -0.06 10.00 -3.06
C VAL A 272 -1.49 10.23 -3.55
N VAL A 273 -1.65 10.25 -4.88
CA VAL A 273 -2.96 10.18 -5.53
C VAL A 273 -3.53 8.80 -5.28
N SER A 274 -4.59 8.71 -4.48
CA SER A 274 -5.03 7.46 -3.85
C SER A 274 -6.48 7.54 -3.40
N ASN A 275 -7.29 6.55 -3.77
CA ASN A 275 -8.63 6.30 -3.22
C ASN A 275 -8.66 5.13 -2.21
N HIS A 276 -7.54 4.91 -1.53
CA HIS A 276 -7.35 3.80 -0.59
C HIS A 276 -7.54 2.41 -1.24
N GLY A 277 -7.32 2.32 -2.55
CA GLY A 277 -7.59 1.12 -3.34
C GLY A 277 -9.07 0.74 -3.43
N GLY A 278 -9.97 1.74 -3.48
CA GLY A 278 -11.42 1.54 -3.57
C GLY A 278 -12.05 0.97 -2.30
N ARG A 279 -11.50 1.33 -1.12
CA ARG A 279 -11.89 0.78 0.20
C ARG A 279 -12.50 1.80 1.16
N GLN A 280 -12.73 3.02 0.68
CA GLN A 280 -13.26 4.12 1.47
C GLN A 280 -14.55 4.63 0.81
N LEU A 281 -14.50 5.70 0.03
CA LEU A 281 -15.63 6.23 -0.74
C LEU A 281 -15.81 5.44 -2.05
N ASP A 282 -16.91 4.69 -2.18
CA ASP A 282 -17.28 4.00 -3.42
C ASP A 282 -18.16 4.93 -4.28
N GLY A 283 -17.87 5.00 -5.58
CA GLY A 283 -18.40 6.05 -6.47
C GLY A 283 -17.46 7.25 -6.63
N ALA A 284 -16.30 7.25 -5.95
CA ALA A 284 -15.20 8.17 -6.23
C ALA A 284 -14.52 7.82 -7.57
N PRO A 285 -13.86 8.79 -8.24
CA PRO A 285 -13.08 8.52 -9.45
C PRO A 285 -11.96 7.51 -9.17
N SER A 286 -11.49 6.86 -10.24
CA SER A 286 -10.25 6.09 -10.11
C SER A 286 -9.08 7.04 -9.89
N SER A 287 -8.05 6.58 -9.18
CA SER A 287 -6.90 7.46 -8.91
C SER A 287 -6.15 7.86 -10.19
N ILE A 288 -6.25 7.07 -11.25
CA ILE A 288 -5.53 7.34 -12.52
C ILE A 288 -6.25 8.44 -13.32
N GLU A 289 -7.56 8.57 -13.16
CA GLU A 289 -8.39 9.59 -13.82
C GLU A 289 -8.00 11.00 -13.39
N VAL A 290 -7.81 11.20 -12.08
CA VAL A 290 -7.45 12.51 -11.48
C VAL A 290 -5.94 12.77 -11.40
N LEU A 291 -5.10 11.79 -11.76
CA LEU A 291 -3.65 11.92 -11.67
C LEU A 291 -3.07 13.08 -12.52
N PRO A 292 -3.47 13.26 -13.80
CA PRO A 292 -2.87 14.29 -14.65
C PRO A 292 -3.09 15.71 -14.11
N GLU A 293 -4.31 16.05 -13.72
CA GLU A 293 -4.65 17.39 -13.21
C GLU A 293 -3.94 17.71 -11.88
N ILE A 294 -3.76 16.72 -11.00
CA ILE A 294 -2.99 16.87 -9.77
C ILE A 294 -1.50 17.04 -10.10
N ALA A 295 -0.96 16.27 -11.04
CA ALA A 295 0.43 16.36 -11.45
C ALA A 295 0.74 17.74 -12.06
N ASP A 296 -0.15 18.28 -12.89
CA ASP A 296 0.00 19.62 -13.47
C ASP A 296 -0.04 20.72 -12.40
N ALA A 297 -0.90 20.60 -11.38
CA ALA A 297 -1.08 21.63 -10.36
C ALA A 297 0.10 21.76 -9.38
N VAL A 298 0.72 20.62 -9.02
CA VAL A 298 1.71 20.57 -7.92
C VAL A 298 2.96 19.74 -8.18
N GLY A 299 3.11 19.08 -9.33
CA GLY A 299 4.25 18.24 -9.66
C GLY A 299 5.60 18.96 -9.69
N GLU A 300 5.61 20.27 -9.94
CA GLU A 300 6.82 21.11 -9.82
C GLU A 300 7.18 21.45 -8.36
N LYS A 301 6.23 21.31 -7.43
CA LYS A 301 6.38 21.71 -6.02
C LYS A 301 6.76 20.52 -5.14
N MET A 302 6.36 19.30 -5.50
CA MET A 302 6.56 18.08 -4.70
C MET A 302 6.49 16.81 -5.56
N GLU A 303 7.03 15.69 -5.06
CA GLU A 303 6.94 14.42 -5.79
C GLU A 303 5.50 13.86 -5.76
N ILE A 304 4.98 13.49 -6.93
CA ILE A 304 3.68 12.85 -7.07
C ILE A 304 3.87 11.33 -7.06
N MET A 305 3.27 10.67 -6.08
CA MET A 305 3.17 9.22 -6.03
C MET A 305 1.76 8.78 -6.39
N PHE A 306 1.63 7.56 -6.90
CA PHE A 306 0.35 7.02 -7.34
C PHE A 306 0.08 5.65 -6.71
N ASP A 307 -1.14 5.40 -6.24
CA ASP A 307 -1.62 4.05 -5.94
C ASP A 307 -3.04 3.82 -6.46
N GLY A 308 -3.50 2.56 -6.39
CA GLY A 308 -4.79 2.14 -6.93
C GLY A 308 -4.64 1.37 -8.24
N GLY A 309 -5.27 0.19 -8.33
CA GLY A 309 -5.35 -0.55 -9.60
C GLY A 309 -4.12 -1.35 -10.05
N ILE A 310 -2.89 -0.94 -9.74
CA ILE A 310 -1.64 -1.50 -10.31
C ILE A 310 -1.53 -3.03 -10.13
N ARG A 311 -1.45 -3.76 -11.25
CA ARG A 311 -1.24 -5.23 -11.29
C ARG A 311 -0.17 -5.66 -12.29
N SER A 312 0.43 -4.73 -13.02
CA SER A 312 1.40 -5.03 -14.05
C SER A 312 2.44 -3.93 -14.20
N GLY A 313 3.54 -4.23 -14.90
CA GLY A 313 4.52 -3.22 -15.28
C GLY A 313 3.96 -2.15 -16.24
N GLN A 314 2.97 -2.51 -17.06
CA GLN A 314 2.21 -1.57 -17.89
C GLN A 314 1.47 -0.55 -17.03
N ASP A 315 0.83 -0.98 -15.94
CA ASP A 315 0.09 -0.07 -15.07
C ASP A 315 1.04 0.97 -14.43
N VAL A 316 2.23 0.53 -13.99
CA VAL A 316 3.27 1.44 -13.52
C VAL A 316 3.63 2.45 -14.62
N MET A 317 3.90 1.97 -15.84
CA MET A 317 4.30 2.83 -16.96
C MET A 317 3.22 3.87 -17.33
N ARG A 318 1.92 3.53 -17.24
CA ARG A 318 0.82 4.48 -17.45
C ARG A 318 0.79 5.60 -16.42
N ALA A 319 0.93 5.24 -15.14
CA ALA A 319 0.94 6.24 -14.08
C ALA A 319 2.14 7.18 -14.22
N LEU A 320 3.32 6.66 -14.58
CA LEU A 320 4.49 7.50 -14.85
C LEU A 320 4.26 8.46 -16.02
N ALA A 321 3.69 7.96 -17.12
CA ALA A 321 3.38 8.78 -18.29
C ALA A 321 2.36 9.89 -18.02
N LEU A 322 1.52 9.71 -16.99
CA LEU A 322 0.52 10.68 -16.55
C LEU A 322 1.01 11.56 -15.39
N GLY A 323 2.31 11.58 -15.10
CA GLY A 323 2.93 12.54 -14.19
C GLY A 323 3.29 12.01 -12.80
N ALA A 324 3.08 10.72 -12.50
CA ALA A 324 3.61 10.14 -11.28
C ALA A 324 5.14 9.98 -11.35
N LYS A 325 5.84 10.27 -10.25
CA LYS A 325 7.27 9.98 -10.07
C LYS A 325 7.50 8.51 -9.69
N SER A 326 6.58 7.95 -8.90
CA SER A 326 6.65 6.56 -8.44
C SER A 326 5.28 6.00 -8.09
N CYS A 327 5.20 4.67 -8.02
CA CYS A 327 3.96 3.94 -7.78
C CYS A 327 4.02 3.16 -6.46
N MET A 328 2.91 3.07 -5.73
CA MET A 328 2.76 2.16 -4.60
C MET A 328 1.85 0.98 -4.98
N ILE A 329 2.29 -0.24 -4.71
CA ILE A 329 1.45 -1.43 -4.83
C ILE A 329 0.99 -1.91 -3.46
N GLY A 330 -0.30 -2.19 -3.29
CA GLY A 330 -0.86 -2.80 -2.08
C GLY A 330 -1.18 -4.28 -2.32
N ARG A 331 -2.39 -4.53 -2.83
CA ARG A 331 -2.89 -5.89 -3.08
C ARG A 331 -1.95 -6.77 -3.90
N ALA A 332 -1.25 -6.23 -4.90
CA ALA A 332 -0.35 -7.02 -5.75
C ALA A 332 0.74 -7.76 -4.95
N TYR A 333 1.40 -7.08 -4.00
CA TYR A 333 2.39 -7.75 -3.16
C TYR A 333 1.75 -8.54 -2.02
N ALA A 334 0.59 -8.11 -1.51
CA ALA A 334 -0.14 -8.86 -0.48
C ALA A 334 -0.62 -10.22 -1.02
N TYR A 335 -1.01 -10.30 -2.29
CA TYR A 335 -1.27 -11.56 -2.99
C TYR A 335 -0.01 -12.43 -3.03
N GLY A 336 1.14 -11.84 -3.35
CA GLY A 336 2.44 -12.52 -3.26
C GLY A 336 2.70 -13.07 -1.86
N LEU A 337 2.50 -12.24 -0.83
CA LEU A 337 2.71 -12.61 0.56
C LEU A 337 1.83 -13.79 0.99
N GLY A 338 0.52 -13.72 0.75
CA GLY A 338 -0.38 -14.82 1.09
C GLY A 338 -0.20 -16.06 0.20
N ALA A 339 0.33 -15.88 -1.01
CA ALA A 339 0.68 -17.00 -1.88
C ALA A 339 1.94 -17.73 -1.43
N GLY A 340 2.95 -17.08 -0.84
CA GLY A 340 4.24 -17.73 -0.58
C GLY A 340 5.22 -16.98 0.32
N GLY A 341 4.74 -16.12 1.22
CA GLY A 341 5.56 -15.34 2.12
C GLY A 341 6.50 -14.38 1.37
N GLN A 342 7.70 -14.18 1.90
CA GLN A 342 8.73 -13.33 1.30
C GLN A 342 9.03 -13.67 -0.17
N ALA A 343 9.08 -14.95 -0.53
CA ALA A 343 9.36 -15.38 -1.89
C ALA A 343 8.24 -14.97 -2.87
N GLY A 344 6.99 -14.98 -2.41
CA GLY A 344 5.86 -14.52 -3.22
C GLY A 344 5.82 -13.00 -3.39
N VAL A 345 6.20 -12.23 -2.36
CA VAL A 345 6.40 -10.78 -2.49
C VAL A 345 7.49 -10.47 -3.50
N ALA A 346 8.65 -11.12 -3.37
CA ALA A 346 9.75 -10.97 -4.33
C ALA A 346 9.31 -11.32 -5.76
N LYS A 347 8.43 -12.33 -5.92
CA LYS A 347 7.89 -12.68 -7.24
C LYS A 347 6.96 -11.62 -7.81
N ALA A 348 6.12 -10.99 -6.98
CA ALA A 348 5.27 -9.90 -7.42
C ALA A 348 6.10 -8.72 -7.96
N ILE A 349 7.18 -8.36 -7.24
CA ILE A 349 8.11 -7.31 -7.65
C ILE A 349 8.81 -7.70 -8.98
N ASP A 350 9.34 -8.92 -9.07
CA ASP A 350 10.00 -9.45 -10.28
C ASP A 350 9.09 -9.41 -11.53
N ILE A 351 7.81 -9.80 -11.38
CA ILE A 351 6.83 -9.76 -12.47
C ILE A 351 6.65 -8.33 -12.97
N ILE A 352 6.35 -7.40 -12.06
CA ILE A 352 6.08 -6.00 -12.42
C ILE A 352 7.32 -5.36 -13.07
N GLN A 353 8.52 -5.62 -12.55
CA GLN A 353 9.75 -5.09 -13.13
C GLN A 353 10.01 -5.62 -14.55
N LYS A 354 9.82 -6.93 -14.78
CA LYS A 354 10.01 -7.54 -16.10
C LYS A 354 8.99 -7.05 -17.13
N GLU A 355 7.74 -6.91 -16.71
CA GLU A 355 6.69 -6.33 -17.55
C GLU A 355 6.99 -4.87 -17.87
N LEU A 356 7.50 -4.08 -16.91
CA LEU A 356 7.88 -2.69 -17.12
C LEU A 356 9.03 -2.60 -18.13
N LEU A 357 10.12 -3.36 -17.94
CA LEU A 357 11.23 -3.42 -18.91
C LEU A 357 10.77 -3.81 -20.31
N THR A 358 9.87 -4.79 -20.42
CA THR A 358 9.34 -5.22 -21.72
C THR A 358 8.51 -4.10 -22.37
N THR A 359 7.64 -3.46 -21.59
CA THR A 359 6.77 -2.38 -22.07
C THR A 359 7.58 -1.15 -22.49
N MET A 360 8.59 -0.75 -21.70
CA MET A 360 9.55 0.30 -22.06
C MET A 360 10.19 0.01 -23.43
N GLY A 361 10.65 -1.22 -23.65
CA GLY A 361 11.25 -1.62 -24.93
C GLY A 361 10.28 -1.52 -26.11
N LEU A 362 9.01 -1.92 -25.92
CA LEU A 362 7.98 -1.86 -26.96
C LEU A 362 7.50 -0.42 -27.25
N CYS A 363 7.67 0.49 -26.30
CA CYS A 363 7.43 1.92 -26.48
C CYS A 363 8.68 2.70 -26.91
N GLY A 364 9.83 2.03 -27.09
CA GLY A 364 11.08 2.67 -27.54
C GLY A 364 11.78 3.51 -26.46
N VAL A 365 11.60 3.15 -25.19
CA VAL A 365 12.13 3.87 -24.02
C VAL A 365 13.22 3.05 -23.34
N ASN A 366 14.31 3.68 -22.92
CA ASN A 366 15.38 3.04 -22.14
C ASN A 366 15.40 3.44 -20.66
N ARG A 367 14.93 4.64 -20.30
CA ARG A 367 15.02 5.14 -18.93
C ARG A 367 13.68 5.61 -18.39
N ILE A 368 13.53 5.62 -17.06
CA ILE A 368 12.30 6.07 -16.41
C ILE A 368 12.00 7.55 -16.66
N ASP A 369 13.03 8.39 -16.74
CA ASP A 369 12.90 9.83 -16.99
C ASP A 369 12.57 10.20 -18.45
N GLU A 370 12.54 9.20 -19.34
CA GLU A 370 12.03 9.33 -20.71
C GLU A 370 10.53 8.98 -20.80
N ILE A 371 9.86 8.60 -19.71
CA ILE A 371 8.43 8.23 -19.73
C ILE A 371 7.59 9.47 -19.43
N ASP A 372 6.83 9.92 -20.44
CA ASP A 372 5.83 10.99 -20.34
C ASP A 372 4.62 10.68 -21.26
N ASP A 373 3.74 11.65 -21.50
CA ASP A 373 2.52 11.48 -22.29
C ASP A 373 2.75 10.99 -23.74
N HIS A 374 3.96 11.19 -24.31
CA HIS A 374 4.27 10.80 -25.69
C HIS A 374 4.23 9.28 -25.94
N ILE A 375 4.28 8.47 -24.87
CA ILE A 375 4.18 7.01 -24.92
C ILE A 375 2.73 6.51 -24.91
N ILE A 376 1.75 7.39 -24.71
CA ILE A 376 0.33 7.08 -24.74
C ILE A 376 -0.21 7.28 -26.16
N ALA A 377 -1.10 6.38 -26.58
CA ALA A 377 -1.82 6.53 -27.84
C ALA A 377 -3.04 7.45 -27.61
N MET A 378 -3.01 8.60 -28.25
CA MET A 378 -4.15 9.56 -28.30
C MET A 378 -5.38 8.94 -28.95
#